data_AF-A0A9I9CCZ8-F1
#
_entry.id   AF-A0A9I9CCZ8-F1
#
_cell.length_a   1.000
_cell.length_b   1.000
_cell.length_c   1.000
_cell.angle_alpha   90.00
_cell.angle_beta   90.00
_cell.angle_gamma   90.00
#
_symmetry.space_group_name_H-M   'P 1'
#
loop_
_entity.id
_entity.type
_entity.pdbx_description
1 polymer ?
#
loop_
_entity_poly.entity_id
_entity_poly.type
_entity_poly.pdbx_seq_one_letter_code
_entity_poly.pdbx_strand_id
1 'polypeptide(L)'
;MKRNPVKLKQLVLSKLGEIPEAARAVIEETDVSCFQPAPLQYRPPWELMLGNIVKGNVCVAGDALHPMTPDLGQEALLKKPSSQEGEKAEREQQEQVEMGLKKYASERKWRSIALIGTAYMVGRIQQSSGVFAKFIRDKILSKFL
;
A
#
# COMPACT_ATOMS: atom_id res chain seq x y z
N MET A 1 -13.29 15.24 -8.81
CA MET A 1 -13.97 16.16 -7.87
C MET A 1 -13.11 17.41 -7.74
N LYS A 2 -13.67 18.62 -7.87
CA LYS A 2 -12.90 19.87 -7.64
C LYS A 2 -12.40 19.88 -6.19
N ARG A 3 -11.15 20.33 -5.98
CA ARG A 3 -10.48 20.48 -4.67
C ARG A 3 -11.23 21.49 -3.78
N ASN A 4 -12.30 21.06 -3.13
CA ASN A 4 -12.99 21.85 -2.12
C ASN A 4 -13.11 20.99 -0.85
N PRO A 5 -12.23 21.21 0.14
CA PRO A 5 -12.18 20.39 1.35
C PRO A 5 -13.49 20.43 2.17
N VAL A 6 -14.22 21.55 2.12
CA VAL A 6 -15.54 21.70 2.77
C VAL A 6 -16.56 20.75 2.14
N LYS A 7 -16.63 20.71 0.80
CA LYS A 7 -17.53 19.79 0.08
C LYS A 7 -17.14 18.33 0.30
N LEU A 8 -15.85 18.05 0.47
CA LEU A 8 -15.35 16.72 0.82
C LEU A 8 -15.77 16.30 2.23
N LYS A 9 -15.59 17.16 3.23
CA LYS A 9 -16.04 16.89 4.60
C LYS A 9 -17.55 16.65 4.66
N GLN A 10 -18.34 17.47 3.98
CA GLN A 10 -19.79 17.26 3.86
C GLN A 10 -20.14 15.93 3.18
N LEU A 11 -19.45 15.56 2.11
CA LEU A 11 -19.66 14.26 1.46
C LEU A 11 -19.34 13.10 2.41
N VAL A 12 -18.20 13.15 3.12
CA VAL A 12 -17.80 12.12 4.08
C VAL A 12 -18.88 11.97 5.16
N LEU A 13 -19.27 13.08 5.80
CA LEU A 13 -20.32 13.08 6.83
C LEU A 13 -21.65 12.53 6.31
N SER A 14 -22.03 12.84 5.06
CA SER A 14 -23.27 12.32 4.45
C SER A 14 -23.24 10.82 4.15
N LYS A 15 -22.04 10.20 4.15
CA LYS A 15 -21.83 8.78 3.86
C LYS A 15 -21.56 7.95 5.11
N LEU A 16 -21.44 8.58 6.28
CA LEU A 16 -21.32 7.86 7.54
C LEU A 16 -22.63 7.13 7.83
N GLY A 17 -22.55 5.81 7.93
CA GLY A 17 -23.65 4.99 8.46
C GLY A 17 -23.68 5.04 9.99
N GLU A 18 -24.20 3.98 10.60
CA GLU A 18 -24.08 3.79 12.06
C GLU A 18 -22.61 3.51 12.41
N ILE A 19 -21.97 4.47 13.09
CA ILE A 19 -20.61 4.36 13.60
C ILE A 19 -20.60 4.80 15.08
N PRO A 20 -19.62 4.36 15.89
CA PRO A 20 -19.48 4.81 17.26
C PRO A 20 -19.34 6.34 17.35
N GLU A 21 -19.98 6.95 18.35
CA GLU A 21 -19.94 8.41 18.56
C GLU A 21 -18.51 8.96 18.66
N ALA A 22 -17.60 8.23 19.30
CA ALA A 22 -16.20 8.63 19.37
C ALA A 22 -15.55 8.76 17.98
N ALA A 23 -15.86 7.85 17.05
CA ALA A 23 -15.34 7.92 15.68
C ALA A 23 -15.97 9.06 14.88
N ARG A 24 -17.27 9.32 15.10
CA ARG A 24 -17.97 10.46 14.51
C ARG A 24 -17.39 11.80 14.97
N ALA A 25 -17.17 11.96 16.28
CA ALA A 25 -16.61 13.17 16.87
C ALA A 25 -15.24 13.51 16.25
N VAL A 26 -14.36 12.51 16.08
CA VAL A 26 -13.06 12.70 15.42
C VAL A 26 -13.21 13.30 14.02
N ILE A 27 -14.13 12.80 13.20
CA ILE A 27 -14.35 13.29 11.83
C ILE A 27 -14.95 14.71 11.83
N GLU A 28 -15.86 14.98 12.77
CA GLU A 28 -16.52 16.28 12.91
C GLU A 28 -15.57 17.37 13.40
N GLU A 29 -14.67 17.05 14.33
CA GLU A 29 -13.66 17.96 14.89
C GLU A 29 -12.44 18.15 13.96
N THR A 30 -12.16 17.19 13.07
CA THR A 30 -11.04 17.27 12.12
C THR A 30 -11.15 18.53 11.24
N ASP A 31 -10.07 19.31 11.16
CA ASP A 31 -10.03 20.54 10.37
C ASP A 31 -10.31 20.25 8.87
N VAL A 32 -11.02 21.17 8.21
CA VAL A 32 -11.40 21.00 6.80
C VAL A 32 -10.17 20.85 5.90
N SER A 33 -9.04 21.48 6.22
CA SER A 33 -7.79 21.38 5.44
C SER A 33 -7.18 19.97 5.42
N CYS A 34 -7.53 19.11 6.39
CA CYS A 34 -7.08 17.72 6.44
C CYS A 34 -7.80 16.81 5.43
N PHE A 35 -8.93 17.26 4.85
CA PHE A 35 -9.69 16.48 3.88
C PHE A 35 -9.09 16.62 2.47
N GLN A 36 -8.30 15.62 2.09
CA GLN A 36 -7.65 15.57 0.79
C GLN A 36 -8.22 14.42 -0.07
N PRO A 37 -8.70 14.70 -1.30
CA PRO A 37 -9.12 13.65 -2.20
C PRO A 37 -7.88 12.97 -2.78
N ALA A 38 -7.67 11.70 -2.44
CA ALA A 38 -6.71 10.83 -3.12
C ALA A 38 -7.48 9.78 -3.93
N PRO A 39 -7.19 9.60 -5.23
CA PRO A 39 -7.76 8.49 -5.97
C PRO A 39 -7.26 7.18 -5.37
N LEU A 40 -8.17 6.26 -5.08
CA LEU A 40 -7.82 4.88 -4.80
C LEU A 40 -7.26 4.27 -6.09
N GLN A 41 -5.94 4.16 -6.17
CA GLN A 41 -5.27 3.57 -7.32
C GLN A 41 -5.20 2.06 -7.13
N TYR A 42 -5.85 1.33 -8.04
CA TYR A 42 -5.69 -0.11 -8.14
C TYR A 42 -4.59 -0.40 -9.15
N ARG A 43 -3.51 -1.03 -8.68
CA ARG A 43 -2.48 -1.61 -9.55
C ARG A 43 -2.75 -3.09 -9.67
N PRO A 44 -3.11 -3.59 -10.86
CA PRO A 44 -3.41 -4.99 -11.00
C PRO A 44 -2.16 -5.87 -10.78
N PRO A 45 -2.30 -7.06 -10.16
CA PRO A 45 -1.15 -7.89 -9.81
C PRO A 45 -0.26 -8.30 -11.00
N TRP A 46 -0.81 -8.42 -12.20
CA TRP A 46 -0.04 -8.79 -13.40
C TRP A 46 0.95 -7.72 -13.86
N GLU A 47 0.68 -6.43 -13.60
CA GLU A 47 1.65 -5.36 -13.87
C GLU A 47 2.89 -5.48 -12.98
N LEU A 48 2.72 -5.94 -11.73
CA LEU A 48 3.84 -6.24 -10.82
C LEU A 48 4.60 -7.51 -11.19
N MET A 49 3.91 -8.51 -11.75
CA MET A 49 4.53 -9.74 -12.24
C MET A 49 5.45 -9.46 -13.43
N LEU A 50 4.94 -8.70 -14.41
CA LEU A 50 5.64 -8.41 -15.66
C LEU A 50 6.66 -7.27 -15.53
N GLY A 51 6.45 -6.32 -14.61
CA GLY A 51 7.33 -5.18 -14.41
C GLY A 51 8.63 -5.55 -13.70
N ASN A 52 9.76 -4.96 -14.11
CA ASN A 52 11.03 -5.13 -13.41
C ASN A 52 11.21 -4.02 -12.38
N ILE A 53 11.50 -4.39 -11.13
CA ILE A 53 11.55 -3.43 -10.00
C ILE A 53 12.98 -3.18 -9.52
N VAL A 54 13.95 -3.89 -10.12
CA VAL A 54 15.39 -3.76 -9.90
C VAL A 54 16.05 -3.40 -11.23
N LYS A 55 16.97 -2.44 -11.19
CA LYS A 55 17.86 -2.11 -12.30
C LYS A 55 19.26 -1.84 -11.74
N GLY A 56 20.19 -2.78 -11.96
CA GLY A 56 21.53 -2.73 -11.38
C GLY A 56 21.48 -2.76 -9.85
N ASN A 57 22.10 -1.77 -9.22
CA ASN A 57 22.14 -1.58 -7.76
C ASN A 57 20.97 -0.75 -7.20
N VAL A 58 19.90 -0.55 -7.97
CA VAL A 58 18.71 0.22 -7.55
C VAL A 58 17.47 -0.66 -7.56
N CYS A 59 16.65 -0.58 -6.52
CA CYS A 59 15.34 -1.23 -6.44
C CYS A 59 14.26 -0.21 -6.05
N VAL A 60 13.07 -0.33 -6.63
CA VAL A 60 11.87 0.43 -6.24
C VAL A 60 11.18 -0.30 -5.08
N ALA A 61 10.79 0.45 -4.04
CA ALA A 61 10.12 -0.08 -2.84
C ALA A 61 9.00 0.87 -2.37
N GLY A 62 8.24 0.45 -1.35
CA GLY A 62 7.14 1.24 -0.76
C GLY A 62 6.02 1.53 -1.76
N ASP A 63 5.38 2.70 -1.60
CA ASP A 63 4.24 3.15 -2.42
C ASP A 63 4.56 3.26 -3.91
N ALA A 64 5.83 3.48 -4.25
CA ALA A 64 6.30 3.51 -5.64
C ALA A 64 6.27 2.12 -6.30
N LEU A 65 6.43 1.06 -5.50
CA LEU A 65 6.36 -0.34 -5.95
C LEU A 65 4.92 -0.85 -5.90
N HIS A 66 4.32 -0.85 -4.71
CA HIS A 66 2.94 -1.26 -4.48
C HIS A 66 2.29 -0.16 -3.63
N PRO A 67 1.37 0.65 -4.17
CA PRO A 67 0.67 1.63 -3.35
C PRO A 67 -0.15 0.85 -2.32
N MET A 68 0.32 0.84 -1.08
CA MET A 68 -0.37 0.23 0.04
C MET A 68 -0.46 1.27 1.15
N THR A 69 -1.58 1.24 1.85
CA THR A 69 -1.94 2.09 2.99
C THR A 69 -0.72 2.41 3.88
N PRO A 70 -0.55 3.69 4.32
CA PRO A 70 0.70 4.24 4.88
C PRO A 70 1.20 3.64 6.21
N ASP A 71 0.72 2.46 6.61
CA ASP A 71 0.89 1.89 7.95
C ASP A 71 2.18 1.05 8.13
N LEU A 72 3.02 0.91 7.09
CA LEU A 72 4.17 -0.02 7.08
C LEU A 72 5.50 0.60 6.57
N GLY A 73 5.80 1.85 6.95
CA GLY A 73 7.03 2.58 6.61
C GLY A 73 8.24 1.69 6.28
N GLN A 74 8.58 1.58 5.00
CA GLN A 74 9.78 0.88 4.51
C GLN A 74 10.54 1.83 3.59
N GLU A 75 11.61 2.39 4.14
CA GLU A 75 12.52 3.29 3.45
C GLU A 75 13.29 2.55 2.35
N ALA A 76 13.51 3.21 1.20
CA ALA A 76 14.32 2.67 0.12
C ALA A 76 15.81 2.73 0.53
N LEU A 77 16.42 1.57 0.78
CA LEU A 77 17.84 1.49 1.10
C LEU A 77 18.69 1.73 -0.15
N LEU A 78 19.16 2.97 -0.35
CA LEU A 78 20.16 3.31 -1.35
C LEU A 78 21.56 3.20 -0.73
N LYS A 79 22.23 2.05 -0.88
CA LYS A 79 23.64 1.92 -0.47
C LYS A 79 24.54 2.42 -1.61
N LYS A 80 25.02 3.66 -1.52
CA LYS A 80 26.15 4.12 -2.34
C LYS A 80 27.42 3.43 -1.82
N PRO A 81 28.17 2.68 -2.64
CA PRO A 81 29.48 2.21 -2.23
C PRO A 81 30.40 3.43 -2.08
N SER A 82 30.98 3.61 -0.89
CA SER A 82 32.05 4.56 -0.65
C SER A 82 33.37 3.92 -1.10
N SER A 83 34.07 4.60 -2.00
CA SER A 83 35.30 4.14 -2.65
C SER A 83 36.46 3.97 -1.67
N GLN A 84 37.17 2.84 -1.77
CA GLN A 84 38.64 2.69 -1.73
C GLN A 84 39.02 1.21 -1.48
N GLU A 85 38.82 0.34 -2.47
CA GLU A 85 39.42 -1.00 -2.52
C GLU A 85 39.29 -1.50 -3.98
N GLY A 86 40.34 -2.11 -4.54
CA GLY A 86 40.59 -2.20 -5.99
C GLY A 86 39.41 -2.64 -6.87
N GLU A 87 39.42 -2.22 -8.14
CA GLU A 87 38.33 -2.40 -9.13
C GLU A 87 37.68 -3.79 -9.16
N LYS A 88 38.42 -4.84 -8.83
CA LYS A 88 37.92 -6.21 -8.75
C LYS A 88 37.00 -6.43 -7.55
N ALA A 89 37.40 -5.97 -6.37
CA ALA A 89 36.62 -6.07 -5.14
C ALA A 89 35.34 -5.22 -5.24
N GLU A 90 35.41 -4.06 -5.88
CA GLU A 90 34.24 -3.21 -6.10
C GLU A 90 33.22 -3.85 -7.04
N ARG A 91 33.67 -4.53 -8.12
CA ARG A 91 32.77 -5.29 -9.01
C ARG A 91 32.10 -6.46 -8.28
N GLU A 92 32.86 -7.22 -7.50
CA GLU A 92 32.32 -8.34 -6.72
C GLU A 92 31.27 -7.85 -5.69
N GLN A 93 31.51 -6.71 -5.04
CA GLN A 93 30.54 -6.09 -4.15
C GLN A 93 29.27 -5.63 -4.89
N GLN A 94 29.42 -5.04 -6.09
CA GLN A 94 28.28 -4.64 -6.92
C GLN A 94 27.43 -5.85 -7.34
N GLU A 95 28.06 -6.95 -7.74
CA GLU A 95 27.38 -8.20 -8.09
C GLU A 95 26.62 -8.79 -6.89
N GLN A 96 27.22 -8.78 -5.70
CA GLN A 96 26.55 -9.23 -4.47
C GLN A 96 25.34 -8.36 -4.13
N VAL A 97 25.45 -7.04 -4.26
CA VAL A 97 24.34 -6.11 -4.05
C VAL A 97 23.22 -6.35 -5.05
N GLU A 98 23.55 -6.51 -6.33
CA GLU A 98 22.56 -6.79 -7.37
C GLU A 98 21.84 -8.13 -7.14
N MET A 99 22.57 -9.18 -6.76
CA MET A 99 21.96 -10.46 -6.38
C MET A 99 21.03 -10.32 -5.18
N GLY A 100 21.45 -9.57 -4.16
CA GLY A 100 20.64 -9.27 -2.98
C GLY A 100 19.34 -8.54 -3.34
N LEU A 101 19.41 -7.52 -4.20
CA LEU A 101 18.24 -6.78 -4.66
C LEU A 101 17.31 -7.64 -5.52
N LYS A 102 17.85 -8.49 -6.41
CA LYS A 102 17.04 -9.44 -7.19
C LYS A 102 16.28 -10.41 -6.29
N LYS A 103 16.92 -10.93 -5.25
CA LYS A 103 16.27 -11.80 -4.25
C LYS A 103 15.20 -11.07 -3.46
N TYR A 104 15.50 -9.86 -2.96
CA TYR A 104 14.52 -9.01 -2.28
C TYR A 104 13.29 -8.77 -3.17
N ALA A 105 13.54 -8.40 -4.43
CA ALA A 105 12.49 -8.07 -5.38
C ALA A 105 11.57 -9.25 -5.71
N SER A 106 12.13 -10.45 -5.91
CA SER A 106 11.34 -11.64 -6.20
C SER A 106 10.43 -12.01 -5.02
N GLU A 107 10.97 -11.97 -3.80
CA GLU A 107 10.18 -12.21 -2.59
C GLU A 107 9.11 -11.12 -2.35
N ARG A 108 9.47 -9.85 -2.57
CA ARG A 108 8.55 -8.72 -2.34
C ARG A 108 7.41 -8.70 -3.36
N LYS A 109 7.67 -9.09 -4.61
CA LYS A 109 6.65 -9.22 -5.65
C LYS A 109 5.56 -10.21 -5.26
N TRP A 110 5.93 -11.41 -4.84
CA TRP A 110 4.95 -12.44 -4.45
C TRP A 110 4.08 -12.00 -3.26
N ARG A 111 4.69 -11.39 -2.24
CA ARG A 111 3.95 -10.83 -1.10
C ARG A 111 3.00 -9.72 -1.53
N SER A 112 3.43 -8.84 -2.43
CA SER A 112 2.60 -7.72 -2.92
C SER A 112 1.41 -8.22 -3.74
N ILE A 113 1.60 -9.24 -4.58
CA ILE A 113 0.52 -9.90 -5.33
C ILE A 113 -0.53 -10.48 -4.38
N ALA A 114 -0.08 -11.21 -3.36
CA ALA A 114 -0.98 -11.79 -2.35
C ALA A 114 -1.78 -10.69 -1.63
N LEU A 115 -1.12 -9.62 -1.18
CA LEU A 115 -1.74 -8.49 -0.50
C LEU A 115 -2.78 -7.78 -1.37
N ILE A 116 -2.46 -7.47 -2.64
CA ILE A 116 -3.40 -6.84 -3.57
C ILE A 116 -4.62 -7.74 -3.81
N GLY A 117 -4.40 -9.05 -4.01
CA GLY A 117 -5.48 -10.02 -4.19
C GLY A 117 -6.40 -10.11 -2.97
N THR A 118 -5.81 -10.19 -1.77
CA THR A 118 -6.56 -10.21 -0.51
C THR A 118 -7.34 -8.92 -0.31
N ALA A 119 -6.72 -7.75 -0.49
CA ALA A 119 -7.38 -6.44 -0.35
C ALA A 119 -8.56 -6.30 -1.34
N TYR A 120 -8.39 -6.73 -2.59
CA TYR A 120 -9.47 -6.74 -3.58
C TYR A 120 -10.64 -7.63 -3.14
N MET A 121 -10.35 -8.86 -2.69
CA MET A 121 -11.39 -9.79 -2.21
C MET A 121 -12.13 -9.23 -0.99
N VAL A 122 -11.40 -8.72 0.01
CA VAL A 122 -11.98 -8.10 1.21
C VAL A 122 -12.82 -6.89 0.83
N GLY A 123 -12.34 -6.01 -0.05
CA GLY A 123 -13.09 -4.85 -0.53
C GLY A 123 -14.40 -5.25 -1.22
N ARG A 124 -14.37 -6.31 -2.04
CA ARG A 124 -15.57 -6.87 -2.69
C ARG A 124 -16.57 -7.43 -1.66
N ILE A 125 -16.10 -8.06 -0.59
CA ILE A 125 -16.95 -8.56 0.50
C ILE A 125 -17.54 -7.40 1.31
N GLN A 126 -16.75 -6.39 1.67
CA GLN A 126 -17.22 -5.24 2.45
C GLN A 126 -18.26 -4.40 1.69
N GLN A 127 -18.07 -4.19 0.38
CA GLN A 127 -19.03 -3.46 -0.47
C GLN A 127 -20.28 -4.27 -0.83
N SER A 128 -20.23 -5.60 -0.68
CA SER A 128 -21.36 -6.48 -0.95
C SER A 128 -22.40 -6.39 0.15
N SER A 129 -23.66 -6.13 -0.23
CA SER A 129 -24.84 -6.19 0.64
C SER A 129 -25.50 -7.58 0.68
N GLY A 130 -24.89 -8.58 0.03
CA GLY A 130 -25.42 -9.94 -0.07
C GLY A 130 -25.30 -10.73 1.23
N VAL A 131 -26.21 -11.69 1.43
CA VAL A 131 -26.30 -12.53 2.64
C VAL A 131 -24.96 -13.23 2.97
N PHE A 132 -24.22 -13.66 1.94
CA PHE A 132 -22.91 -14.32 2.11
C PHE A 132 -21.81 -13.36 2.60
N ALA A 133 -21.83 -12.11 2.16
CA ALA A 133 -20.89 -11.10 2.61
C ALA A 133 -21.15 -10.66 4.06
N LYS A 134 -22.43 -10.56 4.46
CA LYS A 134 -22.80 -10.38 5.88
C LYS A 134 -22.32 -11.57 6.72
N PHE A 135 -22.51 -12.81 6.26
CA PHE A 135 -22.04 -13.99 6.99
C PHE A 135 -20.52 -14.01 7.22
N ILE A 136 -19.71 -13.70 6.20
CA ILE A 136 -18.24 -13.64 6.37
C ILE A 136 -17.84 -12.48 7.28
N ARG A 137 -18.46 -11.30 7.13
CA ARG A 137 -18.22 -10.14 7.98
C ARG A 137 -18.52 -10.43 9.45
N ASP A 138 -19.70 -10.97 9.71
CA ASP A 138 -20.23 -11.10 11.07
C ASP A 138 -19.65 -12.31 11.81
N LYS A 139 -19.16 -13.33 11.10
CA LYS A 139 -18.71 -14.60 11.70
C LYS A 139 -17.20 -14.81 11.67
N ILE A 140 -16.51 -14.22 10.70
CA ILE A 140 -15.06 -14.39 10.50
C ILE A 140 -14.34 -13.10 10.89
N LEU A 141 -14.70 -11.95 10.30
CA LEU A 141 -13.99 -10.69 10.55
C LEU A 141 -14.21 -10.13 11.97
N SER A 142 -15.40 -10.33 12.56
CA SER A 142 -15.71 -9.92 13.94
C SER A 142 -14.87 -10.63 15.02
N LYS A 143 -14.21 -11.76 14.70
CA LYS A 143 -13.32 -12.46 15.63
C LYS A 143 -11.88 -11.95 15.61
N PHE A 144 -11.54 -11.12 14.63
CA PHE A 144 -10.19 -10.56 14.44
C PHE A 144 -10.10 -9.06 14.75
N LEU A 145 -11.23 -8.41 15.08
CA LEU A 145 -11.35 -7.05 15.62
C LEU A 145 -11.65 -7.14 17.13
#